data_AF-M0CYA4-F1
#
_entry.id   AF-M0CYA4-F1
#
_cell.length_a   1.000
_cell.length_b   1.000
_cell.length_c   1.000
_cell.angle_alpha   90.00
_cell.angle_beta   90.00
_cell.angle_gamma   90.00
#
_symmetry.space_group_name_H-M   'P 1'
#
loop_
_entity.id
_entity.type
_entity.pdbx_description
1 polymer ?
#
loop_
_entity_poly.entity_id
_entity_poly.type
_entity_poly.pdbx_seq_one_letter_code
_entity_poly.pdbx_strand_id
1 'polypeptide(L)'
;MTHLYAIQREILEFLDDRASADTTAIRRQLAYTADVSVTYDALVPHLDQLEETGHIETVSAGGSGATYYRRADAAAVQTPTASD
;
A
#
# COMPACT_ATOMS: atom_id res chain seq x y z
N MET A 1 21.46 3.99 -7.29
CA MET A 1 20.40 3.03 -6.94
C MET A 1 19.99 3.29 -5.49
N THR A 2 18.76 2.92 -5.09
CA THR A 2 18.26 2.77 -3.69
C THR A 2 17.66 3.97 -2.93
N HIS A 3 16.79 4.79 -3.54
CA HIS A 3 15.72 5.49 -2.77
C HIS A 3 14.33 4.90 -3.02
N LEU A 4 14.05 4.48 -4.26
CA LEU A 4 12.80 3.81 -4.64
C LEU A 4 12.48 2.56 -3.79
N TYR A 5 13.50 1.75 -3.49
CA TYR A 5 13.34 0.57 -2.64
C TYR A 5 13.09 0.91 -1.16
N ALA A 6 13.51 2.09 -0.69
CA ALA A 6 13.32 2.47 0.72
C ALA A 6 11.85 2.78 1.02
N ILE A 7 11.17 3.51 0.12
CA ILE A 7 9.75 3.84 0.26
C ILE A 7 8.91 2.56 0.20
N GLN A 8 9.15 1.69 -0.78
CA GLN A 8 8.41 0.43 -0.90
C GLN A 8 8.61 -0.48 0.31
N ARG A 9 9.84 -0.61 0.81
CA ARG A 9 10.12 -1.39 2.02
C ARG A 9 9.37 -0.84 3.24
N GLU A 10 9.38 0.48 3.43
CA GLU A 10 8.69 1.13 4.55
C GLU A 10 7.16 0.92 4.47
N ILE A 11 6.57 1.02 3.28
CA ILE A 11 5.14 0.71 3.07
C ILE A 11 4.85 -0.73 3.49
N LEU A 12 5.70 -1.66 3.05
CA LEU A 12 5.55 -3.08 3.34
C LEU A 12 5.69 -3.36 4.85
N GLU A 13 6.71 -2.84 5.51
CA GLU A 13 6.90 -2.94 6.97
C GLU A 13 5.70 -2.35 7.72
N PHE A 14 5.20 -1.19 7.30
CA PHE A 14 4.03 -0.56 7.92
C PHE A 14 2.75 -1.39 7.80
N LEU A 15 2.58 -2.10 6.69
CA LEU A 15 1.41 -2.95 6.46
C LEU A 15 1.53 -4.34 7.09
N ASP A 16 2.74 -4.78 7.47
CA ASP A 16 2.98 -6.11 8.05
C ASP A 16 2.32 -6.27 9.43
N ASP A 17 2.33 -5.21 10.23
CA ASP A 17 1.78 -5.20 11.60
C ASP A 17 0.28 -4.87 11.65
N ARG A 18 -0.42 -4.80 10.50
CA ARG A 18 -1.76 -4.18 10.40
C ARG A 18 -2.69 -4.94 9.46
N ALA A 19 -3.99 -4.93 9.81
CA ALA A 19 -5.02 -5.54 8.96
C ALA A 19 -5.22 -4.79 7.63
N SER A 20 -5.15 -3.45 7.64
CA SER A 20 -5.12 -2.60 6.45
C SER A 20 -4.79 -1.14 6.85
N ALA A 21 -4.44 -0.32 5.86
CA ALA A 21 -4.26 1.12 6.02
C ALA A 21 -4.70 1.88 4.77
N ASP A 22 -5.27 3.06 4.94
CA ASP A 22 -5.56 3.96 3.83
C ASP A 22 -4.32 4.74 3.36
N THR A 23 -4.40 5.33 2.17
CA THR A 23 -3.32 6.12 1.57
C THR A 23 -2.85 7.28 2.47
N THR A 24 -3.74 7.87 3.27
CA THR A 24 -3.40 8.97 4.18
C THR A 24 -2.54 8.47 5.34
N ALA A 25 -2.89 7.32 5.92
CA ALA A 25 -2.12 6.67 6.97
C ALA A 25 -0.73 6.27 6.48
N ILE A 26 -0.63 5.68 5.28
CA ILE A 26 0.64 5.30 4.66
C ILE A 26 1.51 6.54 4.42
N ARG A 27 0.95 7.60 3.82
CA ARG A 27 1.68 8.85 3.61
C ARG A 27 2.17 9.47 4.92
N ARG A 28 1.33 9.44 5.96
CA ARG A 28 1.69 9.97 7.27
C ARG A 28 2.86 9.19 7.88
N GLN A 29 2.87 7.86 7.77
CA GLN A 29 4.00 7.04 8.20
C GLN A 29 5.28 7.45 7.47
N LEU A 30 5.24 7.50 6.13
CA LEU A 30 6.39 7.86 5.31
C LEU A 30 6.96 9.24 5.66
N ALA A 31 6.11 10.22 5.99
CA ALA A 31 6.55 11.54 6.41
C ALA A 31 7.27 11.56 7.77
N TYR A 32 7.04 10.55 8.62
CA TYR A 32 7.74 10.41 9.90
C TYR A 32 9.02 9.58 9.80
N THR A 33 9.09 8.62 8.88
CA THR A 33 10.18 7.63 8.83
C THR A 33 11.13 7.79 7.66
N ALA A 34 10.65 8.26 6.52
CA ALA A 34 11.51 8.67 5.43
C ALA A 34 11.91 10.14 5.64
N ASP A 35 13.21 10.45 5.51
CA ASP A 35 13.72 11.84 5.38
C ASP A 35 13.23 12.54 4.09
N VAL A 36 12.13 12.07 3.49
CA VAL A 36 11.57 12.50 2.22
C VAL A 36 10.09 12.77 2.40
N SER A 37 9.67 13.99 2.09
CA SER A 37 8.25 14.35 2.00
C SER A 37 7.64 13.69 0.76
N VAL A 38 6.80 12.67 0.96
CA VAL A 38 6.09 11.97 -0.11
C VAL A 38 4.70 12.60 -0.30
N THR A 39 4.45 13.16 -1.49
CA THR A 39 3.12 13.67 -1.87
C THR A 39 2.17 12.52 -2.23
N TYR A 40 0.88 12.81 -2.37
CA TYR A 40 -0.08 11.80 -2.82
C TYR A 40 0.31 11.25 -4.20
N ASP A 41 0.56 12.15 -5.16
CA ASP A 41 0.93 11.78 -6.53
C ASP A 41 2.23 10.99 -6.63
N ALA A 42 3.16 11.20 -5.68
CA ALA A 42 4.40 10.43 -5.60
C ALA A 42 4.20 9.07 -4.92
N LEU A 43 3.20 8.92 -4.04
CA LEU A 43 2.90 7.68 -3.33
C LEU A 43 2.17 6.68 -4.23
N VAL A 44 1.19 7.13 -5.02
CA VAL A 44 0.36 6.27 -5.89
C VAL A 44 1.19 5.29 -6.73
N PRO A 45 2.22 5.72 -7.50
CA PRO A 45 2.99 4.78 -8.33
C PRO A 45 3.73 3.70 -7.53
N HIS A 46 4.06 3.96 -6.26
CA HIS A 46 4.64 2.93 -5.39
C HIS A 46 3.59 1.90 -4.95
N LEU A 47 2.37 2.33 -4.67
CA LEU A 47 1.26 1.45 -4.31
C LEU A 47 0.84 0.60 -5.51
N ASP A 48 0.68 1.21 -6.68
CA ASP A 48 0.35 0.52 -7.93
C ASP A 48 1.39 -0.56 -8.24
N GLN A 49 2.68 -0.24 -8.16
CA GLN A 49 3.74 -1.22 -8.41
C GLN A 49 3.74 -2.36 -7.38
N LEU A 50 3.47 -2.08 -6.10
CA LEU A 50 3.38 -3.11 -5.06
C LEU A 50 2.15 -4.01 -5.25
N GLU A 51 1.05 -3.47 -5.74
CA GLU A 51 -0.16 -4.24 -6.06
C GLU A 51 0.05 -5.10 -7.32
N GLU A 52 0.61 -4.53 -8.39
CA GLU A 52 0.96 -5.26 -9.63
C GLU A 52 1.91 -6.43 -9.37
N THR A 53 2.83 -6.27 -8.40
CA THR A 53 3.78 -7.32 -8.01
C THR A 53 3.22 -8.29 -6.97
N GLY A 54 1.99 -8.09 -6.50
CA GLY A 54 1.30 -8.97 -5.55
C GLY A 54 1.86 -8.89 -4.13
N HIS A 55 2.49 -7.78 -3.74
CA HIS A 55 2.95 -7.55 -2.37
C HIS A 55 1.89 -6.95 -1.45
N ILE A 56 0.94 -6.23 -2.04
CA ILE A 56 -0.22 -5.66 -1.35
C ILE A 56 -1.47 -5.92 -2.18
N GLU A 57 -2.64 -5.74 -1.56
CA GLU A 57 -3.92 -5.79 -2.25
C GLU A 57 -4.83 -4.66 -1.78
N THR A 58 -5.63 -4.14 -2.71
CA THR A 58 -6.64 -3.12 -2.43
C THR A 58 -7.86 -3.73 -1.74
N VAL A 59 -8.24 -3.16 -0.60
CA VAL A 59 -9.47 -3.47 0.14
C VAL A 59 -10.46 -2.34 -0.10
N SER A 60 -11.48 -2.60 -0.92
CA SER A 60 -12.54 -1.62 -1.19
C SER A 60 -13.47 -1.49 0.03
N ALA A 61 -13.35 -0.38 0.76
CA ALA A 61 -14.33 -0.01 1.78
C ALA A 61 -15.61 0.48 1.07
N GLY A 62 -16.64 -0.35 1.04
CA GLY A 62 -17.88 -0.17 0.28
C GLY A 62 -18.78 1.04 0.62
N GLY A 63 -18.23 2.23 0.88
CA GLY A 63 -19.05 3.43 1.11
C GLY A 63 -18.29 4.72 1.47
N SER A 64 -16.98 4.66 1.68
CA SER A 64 -16.14 5.82 1.97
C SER A 64 -15.04 5.82 0.92
N GLY A 65 -14.97 6.84 0.06
CA GLY A 65 -14.06 6.90 -1.10
C GLY A 65 -12.55 6.88 -0.79
N ALA A 66 -12.14 6.37 0.37
CA ALA A 66 -10.76 6.05 0.70
C ALA A 66 -10.42 4.61 0.26
N THR A 67 -9.33 4.48 -0.47
CA THR A 67 -8.73 3.19 -0.81
C THR A 67 -7.90 2.69 0.36
N TYR A 68 -8.14 1.44 0.77
CA TYR A 68 -7.35 0.77 1.80
C TYR A 68 -6.45 -0.27 1.16
N TYR A 69 -5.28 -0.48 1.73
CA TYR A 69 -4.30 -1.46 1.30
C TYR A 69 -3.96 -2.38 2.45
N ARG A 70 -3.75 -3.65 2.17
CA ARG A 70 -3.20 -4.61 3.14
C ARG A 70 -2.07 -5.41 2.53
N ARG A 71 -1.24 -6.03 3.37
CA ARG A 71 -0.23 -6.98 2.92
C ARG A 71 -0.93 -8.13 2.20
N ALA A 72 -0.48 -8.47 0.99
CA ALA A 72 -0.93 -9.70 0.36
C ALA A 72 -0.36 -10.86 1.19
N ASP A 73 -1.23 -11.63 1.83
CA ASP A 73 -0.82 -12.83 2.53
C ASP A 73 -0.24 -13.80 1.49
N ALA A 74 0.95 -14.37 1.73
CA ALA A 74 1.50 -15.39 0.84
C ALA A 74 0.55 -16.61 0.70
N ALA A 75 -0.38 -16.76 1.65
CA ALA A 75 -1.44 -17.76 1.67
C ALA A 75 -2.79 -17.28 1.08
N ALA A 76 -2.99 -15.98 0.85
CA ALA A 76 -4.27 -15.39 0.45
C ALA A 76 -4.33 -15.01 -1.04
N VAL A 77 -3.65 -15.76 -1.91
CA VAL A 77 -3.95 -15.75 -3.35
C VAL A 77 -5.32 -16.42 -3.58
N GLN A 78 -6.40 -15.76 -3.16
CA GLN A 78 -7.80 -16.13 -3.39
C GLN A 78 -8.58 -14.81 -3.40
N THR A 79 -9.27 -14.34 -4.43
CA THR A 79 -9.83 -14.94 -5.65
C THR A 79 -10.15 -13.74 -6.57
N PRO A 80 -10.04 -13.80 -7.91
CA PRO A 80 -10.50 -12.71 -8.77
C PRO A 80 -12.00 -12.50 -8.54
N THR A 81 -12.39 -11.34 -8.02
CA THR A 81 -13.77 -10.88 -8.09
C THR A 81 -14.05 -10.54 -9.54
N ALA A 82 -14.55 -11.53 -10.29
CA ALA A 82 -15.29 -11.29 -11.51
C ALA A 82 -16.59 -10.58 -11.10
N SER A 83 -16.69 -9.29 -11.43
CA SER A 83 -17.97 -8.60 -11.44
C SER A 83 -18.76 -9.09 -12.66
N ASP A 84 -19.92 -9.70 -12.40
CA ASP A 84 -20.98 -9.99 -13.38
C ASP A 84 -21.65 -8.69 -13.86
#